data_AF-A0A8S0X7V2-F1
#
_entry.id   AF-A0A8S0X7V2-F1
#
_cell.length_a   1.000
_cell.length_b   1.000
_cell.length_c   1.000
_cell.angle_alpha   90.00
_cell.angle_beta   90.00
_cell.angle_gamma   90.00
#
_symmetry.space_group_name_H-M   'P 1'
#
loop_
_entity.id
_entity.type
_entity.pdbx_description
1 polymer ?
#
loop_
_entity_poly.entity_id
_entity_poly.type
_entity_poly.pdbx_seq_one_letter_code
_entity_poly.pdbx_strand_id
1 'polypeptide(L)'
;MPHRAPALIPQISYASYSYASSPRQQVAQSHSDRASYTDDLLALRVHLRSLLKRGQISKPVGFPFHSVPGSKGRPYEISYNSYEFSEYLYLDPRAKPHCATFSYAAPNSASRMMTWRISVPARESIYHRHARGQLEIAHVEVDPLVMETPFGFRLMTEPHILLEALAISVELGILINIQIANSRTPHRHHTKRGIYYEPGEVVFIAVDNNGRSEVVSVFEHDEYVS
;
A
#
# COMPACT_ATOMS: atom_id res chain seq x y z
N MET A 1 -35.61 -39.50 27.52
CA MET A 1 -35.29 -38.39 26.60
C MET A 1 -34.18 -37.55 27.24
N PRO A 2 -32.90 -37.71 26.87
CA PRO A 2 -31.82 -36.95 27.50
C PRO A 2 -31.70 -35.56 26.86
N HIS A 3 -31.74 -34.52 27.69
CA HIS A 3 -31.53 -33.12 27.29
C HIS A 3 -30.08 -32.91 26.86
N ARG A 4 -29.90 -32.49 25.60
CA ARG A 4 -28.60 -32.10 25.02
C ARG A 4 -28.30 -30.65 25.40
N ALA A 5 -27.26 -30.42 26.19
CA ALA A 5 -26.80 -29.08 26.53
C ALA A 5 -26.26 -28.35 25.29
N PRO A 6 -26.50 -27.03 25.15
CA PRO A 6 -25.98 -26.25 24.03
C PRO A 6 -24.46 -26.06 24.13
N ALA A 7 -23.77 -26.18 23.00
CA ALA A 7 -22.33 -26.02 22.91
C ALA A 7 -21.94 -24.55 23.18
N LEU A 8 -21.02 -24.35 24.11
CA LEU A 8 -20.44 -23.03 24.43
C LEU A 8 -19.48 -22.61 23.31
N ILE A 9 -19.79 -21.49 22.65
CA ILE A 9 -18.93 -20.87 21.64
C ILE A 9 -17.72 -20.25 22.34
N PRO A 10 -16.47 -20.58 21.95
CA PRO A 10 -15.29 -19.99 22.56
C PRO A 10 -15.22 -18.50 22.26
N GLN A 11 -15.12 -17.69 23.31
CA GLN A 11 -14.88 -16.24 23.22
C GLN A 11 -13.42 -16.01 22.82
N ILE A 12 -13.19 -15.52 21.60
CA ILE A 12 -11.86 -15.11 21.14
C ILE A 12 -11.61 -13.69 21.67
N SER A 13 -10.70 -13.59 22.65
CA SER A 13 -10.25 -12.30 23.18
C SER A 13 -9.11 -11.75 22.30
N TYR A 14 -9.33 -10.57 21.71
CA TYR A 14 -8.31 -9.85 20.95
C TYR A 14 -7.55 -8.90 21.88
N ALA A 15 -6.28 -9.23 22.15
CA ALA A 15 -5.38 -8.36 22.88
C ALA A 15 -5.25 -6.98 22.21
N SER A 16 -5.31 -5.93 23.03
CA SER A 16 -5.10 -4.54 22.66
C SER A 16 -3.61 -4.22 22.64
N TYR A 17 -3.08 -3.82 21.50
CA TYR A 17 -1.68 -3.41 21.35
C TYR A 17 -1.57 -1.98 20.86
N SER A 18 -0.68 -1.22 21.49
CA SER A 18 -0.35 0.16 21.17
C SER A 18 0.85 0.18 20.20
N TYR A 19 0.68 0.83 19.06
CA TYR A 19 1.75 1.06 18.08
C TYR A 19 2.71 2.12 18.63
N ALA A 20 3.93 1.73 19.00
CA ALA A 20 5.00 2.66 19.30
C ALA A 20 5.85 2.88 18.04
N SER A 21 5.87 4.11 17.53
CA SER A 21 6.74 4.53 16.44
C SER A 21 8.17 4.79 16.95
N SER A 22 9.17 4.23 16.28
CA SER A 22 10.59 4.43 16.61
C SER A 22 11.02 5.90 16.45
N PRO A 23 11.99 6.37 17.26
CA PRO A 23 12.44 7.76 17.24
C PRO A 23 13.23 8.07 15.95
N ARG A 24 12.79 9.08 15.19
CA ARG A 24 13.55 9.63 14.05
C ARG A 24 14.60 10.63 14.54
N GLN A 25 15.87 10.36 14.27
CA GLN A 25 16.97 11.33 14.40
C GLN A 25 16.83 12.44 13.34
N GLN A 26 16.86 13.70 13.77
CA GLN A 26 16.96 14.85 12.88
C GLN A 26 18.42 15.31 12.79
N VAL A 27 18.94 15.43 11.56
CA VAL A 27 20.29 15.95 11.29
C VAL A 27 20.17 17.18 10.38
N ALA A 28 20.91 18.23 10.74
CA ALA A 28 20.99 19.49 10.00
C ALA A 28 21.71 19.30 8.64
N GLN A 29 21.10 19.78 7.55
CA GLN A 29 21.64 19.73 6.19
C GLN A 29 21.70 21.14 5.60
N SER A 30 22.74 21.41 4.80
CA SER A 30 22.97 22.66 4.08
C SER A 30 21.82 23.02 3.12
N HIS A 31 21.37 24.28 3.17
CA HIS A 31 20.12 24.74 2.57
C HIS A 31 20.05 24.71 1.03
N SER A 32 21.19 24.75 0.31
CA SER A 32 21.22 24.81 -1.16
C SER A 32 20.94 23.46 -1.83
N ASP A 33 21.48 22.36 -1.31
CA ASP A 33 21.24 21.00 -1.86
C ASP A 33 19.84 20.48 -1.51
N ARG A 34 19.27 20.98 -0.41
CA ARG A 34 17.94 20.59 0.05
C ARG A 34 16.85 21.04 -0.92
N ALA A 35 16.92 22.28 -1.41
CA ALA A 35 15.88 22.85 -2.29
C ALA A 35 15.80 22.14 -3.65
N SER A 36 16.95 21.92 -4.31
CA SER A 36 16.97 21.21 -5.61
C SER A 36 16.60 19.72 -5.46
N TYR A 37 16.97 19.06 -4.36
CA TYR A 37 16.56 17.69 -4.10
C TYR A 37 15.04 17.56 -3.84
N THR A 38 14.45 18.53 -3.13
CA THR A 38 12.99 18.53 -2.92
C THR A 38 12.22 18.75 -4.21
N ASP A 39 12.74 19.57 -5.12
CA ASP A 39 12.10 19.84 -6.40
C ASP A 39 12.17 18.62 -7.35
N ASP A 40 13.34 17.97 -7.44
CA ASP A 40 13.50 16.73 -8.22
C ASP A 40 12.59 15.61 -7.70
N LEU A 41 12.51 15.45 -6.36
CA LEU A 41 11.64 14.45 -5.74
C LEU A 41 10.16 14.77 -5.97
N LEU A 42 9.78 16.04 -5.92
CA LEU A 42 8.42 16.47 -6.20
C LEU A 42 8.05 16.18 -7.67
N ALA A 43 8.92 16.54 -8.62
CA ALA A 43 8.71 16.23 -10.05
C ALA A 43 8.59 14.73 -10.28
N LEU A 44 9.43 13.93 -9.61
CA LEU A 44 9.37 12.47 -9.64
C LEU A 44 8.03 11.93 -9.13
N ARG A 45 7.56 12.42 -7.98
CA ARG A 45 6.25 12.03 -7.41
C ARG A 45 5.10 12.39 -8.35
N VAL A 46 5.11 13.59 -8.93
CA VAL A 46 4.07 14.03 -9.88
C VAL A 46 4.05 13.15 -11.13
N HIS A 47 5.22 12.86 -11.70
CA HIS A 47 5.33 12.01 -12.89
C HIS A 47 4.90 10.57 -12.60
N LEU A 48 5.40 9.99 -11.50
CA LEU A 48 5.05 8.65 -11.06
C LEU A 48 3.54 8.52 -10.78
N ARG A 49 2.94 9.48 -10.07
CA ARG A 49 1.49 9.55 -9.84
C ARG A 49 0.72 9.49 -11.16
N SER A 50 1.17 10.23 -12.19
CA SER A 50 0.53 10.22 -13.50
C SER A 50 0.62 8.84 -14.17
N LEU A 51 1.76 8.16 -14.10
CA LEU A 51 1.93 6.81 -14.67
C LEU A 51 1.06 5.78 -13.94
N LEU A 52 1.02 5.84 -12.61
CA LEU A 52 0.19 4.97 -11.77
C LEU A 52 -1.30 5.14 -12.11
N LYS A 53 -1.80 6.38 -12.15
CA LYS A 53 -3.20 6.66 -12.52
C LYS A 53 -3.57 6.21 -13.93
N ARG A 54 -2.61 6.19 -14.87
CA ARG A 54 -2.82 5.72 -16.25
C ARG A 54 -2.58 4.22 -16.43
N GLY A 55 -2.08 3.52 -15.41
CA GLY A 55 -1.69 2.12 -15.53
C GLY A 55 -0.46 1.85 -16.42
N GLN A 56 0.35 2.88 -16.70
CA GLN A 56 1.48 2.89 -17.64
C GLN A 56 2.82 2.58 -16.98
N ILE A 57 2.84 1.63 -16.04
CA ILE A 57 4.06 1.12 -15.43
C ILE A 57 4.43 -0.25 -16.02
N SER A 58 5.71 -0.58 -16.06
CA SER A 58 6.28 -1.85 -16.54
C SER A 58 6.08 -2.96 -15.50
N LYS A 59 4.81 -3.25 -15.17
CA LYS A 59 4.41 -4.22 -14.15
C LYS A 59 4.67 -5.67 -14.57
N PRO A 60 4.98 -6.57 -13.62
CA PRO A 60 5.08 -8.00 -13.91
C PRO A 60 3.73 -8.57 -14.35
N VAL A 61 3.78 -9.68 -15.09
CA VAL A 61 2.57 -10.45 -15.45
C VAL A 61 1.87 -10.90 -14.17
N GLY A 62 0.57 -10.61 -14.05
CA GLY A 62 -0.25 -10.97 -12.89
C GLY A 62 -0.34 -9.91 -11.79
N PHE A 63 0.23 -8.71 -11.99
CA PHE A 63 0.14 -7.61 -11.01
C PHE A 63 -1.31 -7.38 -10.57
N PRO A 64 -1.62 -7.23 -9.26
CA PRO A 64 -0.70 -6.88 -8.15
C PRO A 64 0.11 -8.02 -7.55
N PHE A 65 -0.14 -9.25 -7.96
CA PHE A 65 0.67 -10.42 -7.62
C PHE A 65 1.61 -10.74 -8.80
N HIS A 66 2.35 -11.84 -8.78
CA HIS A 66 3.02 -12.30 -10.00
C HIS A 66 2.51 -13.67 -10.39
N SER A 67 2.34 -13.89 -11.69
CA SER A 67 1.99 -15.21 -12.22
C SER A 67 3.25 -16.04 -12.43
N VAL A 68 3.24 -17.27 -11.91
CA VAL A 68 4.29 -18.26 -12.14
C VAL A 68 3.79 -19.36 -13.07
N PRO A 69 4.66 -19.96 -13.90
CA PRO A 69 4.28 -21.12 -14.69
C PRO A 69 3.78 -22.25 -13.77
N GLY A 70 2.59 -22.79 -14.08
CA GLY A 70 2.06 -23.95 -13.36
C GLY A 70 2.94 -25.18 -13.58
N SER A 71 2.95 -26.10 -12.61
CA SER A 71 3.67 -27.36 -12.78
C SER A 71 2.99 -28.26 -13.82
N LYS A 72 3.78 -28.91 -14.69
CA LYS A 72 3.35 -29.99 -15.60
C LYS A 72 2.12 -29.65 -16.48
N GLY A 73 2.21 -28.61 -17.29
CA GLY A 73 1.17 -28.28 -18.29
C GLY A 73 -0.10 -27.68 -17.70
N ARG A 74 -0.09 -27.29 -16.42
CA ARG A 74 -1.16 -26.52 -15.80
C ARG A 74 -1.10 -25.05 -16.23
N PRO A 75 -2.24 -24.33 -16.21
CA PRO A 75 -2.26 -22.89 -16.42
C PRO A 75 -1.37 -22.15 -15.41
N TYR A 76 -1.01 -20.91 -15.74
CA TYR A 76 -0.27 -20.03 -14.83
C TYR A 76 -0.98 -19.92 -13.47
N GLU A 77 -0.22 -20.00 -12.39
CA GLU A 77 -0.71 -19.90 -11.02
C GLU A 77 -0.34 -18.53 -10.43
N ILE A 78 -1.20 -17.95 -9.59
CA ILE A 78 -0.91 -16.71 -8.87
C ILE A 78 0.04 -17.02 -7.72
N SER A 79 1.18 -16.35 -7.69
CA SER A 79 2.16 -16.45 -6.61
C SER A 79 2.01 -15.28 -5.64
N TYR A 80 1.81 -15.63 -4.37
CA TYR A 80 1.73 -14.69 -3.25
C TYR A 80 3.09 -14.43 -2.60
N ASN A 81 4.19 -14.88 -3.21
CA ASN A 81 5.54 -14.63 -2.71
C ASN A 81 5.97 -13.18 -2.96
N SER A 82 6.77 -12.65 -2.03
CA SER A 82 7.39 -11.34 -2.16
C SER A 82 8.16 -11.22 -3.48
N TYR A 83 8.11 -10.05 -4.10
CA TYR A 83 8.81 -9.75 -5.35
C TYR A 83 9.16 -8.27 -5.44
N GLU A 84 10.08 -7.93 -6.32
CA GLU A 84 10.42 -6.55 -6.64
C GLU A 84 10.65 -6.35 -8.14
N PHE A 85 10.40 -5.15 -8.62
CA PHE A 85 10.72 -4.72 -9.98
C PHE A 85 11.05 -3.23 -9.99
N SER A 86 11.69 -2.75 -11.05
CA SER A 86 12.13 -1.36 -11.17
C SER A 86 11.51 -0.68 -12.38
N GLU A 87 11.10 0.57 -12.21
CA GLU A 87 10.60 1.46 -13.24
C GLU A 87 11.60 2.60 -13.46
N TYR A 88 11.99 2.83 -14.72
CA TYR A 88 12.92 3.89 -15.08
C TYR A 88 12.16 5.11 -15.59
N LEU A 89 12.30 6.23 -14.88
CA LEU A 89 11.55 7.46 -15.09
C LEU A 89 12.46 8.53 -15.69
N TYR A 90 12.08 9.05 -16.85
CA TYR A 90 12.81 10.10 -17.57
C TYR A 90 12.11 11.44 -17.36
N LEU A 91 12.57 12.22 -16.37
CA LEU A 91 12.02 13.56 -16.11
C LEU A 91 12.48 14.60 -17.14
N ASP A 92 13.70 14.46 -17.64
CA ASP A 92 14.28 15.20 -18.76
C ASP A 92 14.90 14.19 -19.74
N PRO A 93 14.56 14.23 -21.04
CA PRO A 93 15.16 13.36 -22.07
C PRO A 93 16.70 13.39 -22.12
N ARG A 94 17.33 14.46 -21.61
CA ARG A 94 18.78 14.63 -21.59
C ARG A 94 19.43 14.19 -20.28
N ALA A 95 18.63 13.97 -19.23
CA ALA A 95 19.13 13.57 -17.92
C ALA A 95 19.23 12.04 -17.80
N LYS A 96 19.97 11.59 -16.79
CA LYS A 96 20.00 10.18 -16.40
C LYS A 96 18.61 9.79 -15.86
N PRO A 97 18.05 8.61 -16.24
CA PRO A 97 16.78 8.17 -15.69
C PRO A 97 16.85 7.99 -14.17
N HIS A 98 15.76 8.37 -13.51
CA HIS A 98 15.50 8.01 -12.12
C HIS A 98 14.99 6.58 -12.06
N CYS A 99 15.36 5.82 -11.03
CA CYS A 99 14.86 4.47 -10.83
C CYS A 99 13.93 4.46 -9.63
N ALA A 100 12.70 3.98 -9.82
CA ALA A 100 11.75 3.69 -8.76
C ALA A 100 11.61 2.17 -8.60
N THR A 101 11.87 1.67 -7.40
CA THR A 101 11.72 0.25 -7.08
C THR A 101 10.35 0.01 -6.48
N PHE A 102 9.60 -0.88 -7.10
CA PHE A 102 8.33 -1.39 -6.59
C PHE A 102 8.61 -2.72 -5.89
N SER A 103 8.10 -2.88 -4.68
CA SER A 103 8.24 -4.13 -3.94
C SER A 103 6.90 -4.56 -3.36
N TYR A 104 6.60 -5.84 -3.51
CA TYR A 104 5.56 -6.52 -2.76
C TYR A 104 6.22 -7.41 -1.69
N ALA A 105 5.74 -7.30 -0.46
CA ALA A 105 6.11 -8.19 0.64
C ALA A 105 4.88 -8.97 1.11
N ALA A 106 5.00 -10.29 1.07
CA ALA A 106 4.03 -11.21 1.64
C ALA A 106 3.98 -11.08 3.17
N PRO A 107 2.83 -11.41 3.80
CA PRO A 107 2.72 -11.47 5.25
C PRO A 107 3.79 -12.39 5.86
N ASN A 108 4.35 -11.98 6.98
CA ASN A 108 5.37 -12.74 7.71
C ASN A 108 5.13 -12.65 9.23
N SER A 109 6.08 -13.16 10.02
CA SER A 109 5.96 -13.15 11.49
C SER A 109 5.95 -11.75 12.11
N ALA A 110 6.52 -10.75 11.43
CA ALA A 110 6.61 -9.37 11.91
C ALA A 110 5.43 -8.49 11.47
N SER A 111 4.88 -8.72 10.27
CA SER A 111 3.69 -8.02 9.77
C SER A 111 2.72 -9.00 9.14
N ARG A 112 1.45 -8.92 9.55
CA ARG A 112 0.37 -9.70 8.98
C ARG A 112 -0.18 -9.12 7.68
N MET A 113 0.24 -7.91 7.30
CA MET A 113 -0.28 -7.20 6.14
C MET A 113 0.45 -7.60 4.86
N MET A 114 -0.29 -7.69 3.76
CA MET A 114 0.27 -7.71 2.42
C MET A 114 0.73 -6.29 2.08
N THR A 115 1.99 -6.10 1.69
CA THR A 115 2.56 -4.75 1.62
C THR A 115 3.10 -4.44 0.23
N TRP A 116 2.70 -3.31 -0.34
CA TRP A 116 3.29 -2.75 -1.56
C TRP A 116 3.96 -1.42 -1.25
N ARG A 117 5.19 -1.26 -1.72
CA ARG A 117 5.99 -0.05 -1.52
C ARG A 117 6.59 0.42 -2.84
N ILE A 118 6.77 1.74 -2.92
CA ILE A 118 7.62 2.35 -3.94
C ILE A 118 8.73 3.08 -3.23
N SER A 119 9.97 2.73 -3.56
CA SER A 119 11.16 3.38 -3.05
C SER A 119 12.00 3.96 -4.18
N VAL A 120 12.74 5.02 -3.88
CA VAL A 120 13.68 5.64 -4.81
C VAL A 120 15.04 5.74 -4.13
N PRO A 121 16.16 5.71 -4.86
CA PRO A 121 17.48 5.95 -4.27
C PRO A 121 17.48 7.29 -3.51
N ALA A 122 17.85 7.26 -2.23
CA ALA A 122 18.15 8.50 -1.51
C ALA A 122 19.40 9.12 -2.18
N ARG A 123 19.38 10.42 -2.46
CA ARG A 123 20.61 11.08 -2.90
C ARG A 123 21.59 11.03 -1.73
N GLU A 124 22.78 10.51 -1.99
CA GLU A 124 23.90 10.61 -1.06
C GLU A 124 24.17 12.10 -0.83
N SER A 125 23.90 12.60 0.38
CA SER A 125 24.42 13.90 0.77
C SER A 125 25.95 13.82 0.71
N ILE A 126 26.62 14.87 0.24
CA ILE A 126 28.10 14.92 0.11
C ILE A 126 28.80 14.56 1.43
N TYR A 127 28.12 14.76 2.56
CA TYR A 127 28.59 14.47 3.92
C TYR A 127 28.32 13.03 4.41
N HIS A 128 27.51 12.24 3.71
CA HIS A 128 27.17 10.85 4.06
C HIS A 128 27.37 9.91 2.88
N ARG A 129 28.63 9.68 2.50
CA ARG A 129 29.04 8.65 1.51
C ARG A 129 28.77 7.19 1.95
N HIS A 130 28.15 6.98 3.11
CA HIS A 130 28.00 5.66 3.73
C HIS A 130 26.55 5.20 3.91
N ALA A 131 25.55 6.03 3.57
CA ALA A 131 24.15 5.61 3.61
C ALA A 131 23.62 5.50 2.18
N ARG A 132 23.82 4.33 1.56
CA ARG A 132 23.01 3.89 0.40
C ARG A 132 21.58 3.63 0.89
N GLY A 133 20.85 4.70 1.18
CA GLY A 133 19.47 4.62 1.63
C GLY A 133 18.52 4.50 0.44
N GLN A 134 17.45 3.75 0.61
CA GLN A 134 16.26 3.91 -0.21
C GLN A 134 15.28 4.83 0.55
N LEU A 135 14.67 5.77 -0.15
CA LEU A 135 13.58 6.60 0.35
C LEU A 135 12.27 5.98 -0.10
N GLU A 136 11.48 5.49 0.84
CA GLU A 136 10.09 5.09 0.59
C GLU A 136 9.23 6.32 0.31
N ILE A 137 8.55 6.32 -0.84
CA ILE A 137 7.71 7.43 -1.29
C ILE A 137 6.23 7.04 -1.40
N ALA A 138 5.91 5.75 -1.34
CA ALA A 138 4.55 5.24 -1.23
C ALA A 138 4.51 3.90 -0.52
N HIS A 139 3.38 3.65 0.14
CA HIS A 139 3.13 2.49 0.98
C HIS A 139 1.63 2.19 1.01
N VAL A 140 1.28 0.98 0.59
CA VAL A 140 -0.07 0.42 0.70
C VAL A 140 0.02 -0.90 1.46
N GLU A 141 -0.82 -1.06 2.46
CA GLU A 141 -0.98 -2.32 3.20
C GLU A 141 -2.41 -2.86 2.98
N VAL A 142 -2.53 -4.17 2.77
CA VAL A 142 -3.82 -4.84 2.59
C VAL A 142 -3.93 -5.97 3.62
N ASP A 143 -5.01 -5.97 4.39
CA ASP A 143 -5.30 -7.06 5.31
C ASP A 143 -5.61 -8.34 4.49
N PRO A 144 -4.96 -9.48 4.76
CA PRO A 144 -5.22 -10.71 4.02
C PRO A 144 -6.70 -11.15 4.00
N LEU A 145 -7.49 -10.80 5.02
CA LEU A 145 -8.92 -11.12 5.05
C LEU A 145 -9.69 -10.43 3.93
N VAL A 146 -9.20 -9.30 3.42
CA VAL A 146 -9.79 -8.60 2.25
C VAL A 146 -9.75 -9.52 1.02
N MET A 147 -8.76 -10.40 0.91
CA MET A 147 -8.64 -11.33 -0.21
C MET A 147 -9.74 -12.39 -0.23
N GLU A 148 -10.43 -12.62 0.89
CA GLU A 148 -11.55 -13.56 1.01
C GLU A 148 -12.90 -12.94 0.59
N THR A 149 -12.91 -11.66 0.23
CA THR A 149 -14.10 -10.91 -0.16
C THR A 149 -14.23 -10.78 -1.69
N PRO A 150 -15.40 -10.38 -2.22
CA PRO A 150 -15.54 -10.03 -3.65
C PRO A 150 -14.57 -8.94 -4.10
N PHE A 151 -14.23 -8.00 -3.21
CA PHE A 151 -13.21 -7.00 -3.48
C PHE A 151 -11.83 -7.64 -3.67
N GLY A 152 -11.50 -8.67 -2.89
CA GLY A 152 -10.26 -9.44 -3.03
C GLY A 152 -10.09 -9.99 -4.44
N PHE A 153 -11.17 -10.53 -5.02
CA PHE A 153 -11.17 -10.98 -6.41
C PHE A 153 -10.90 -9.83 -7.39
N ARG A 154 -11.60 -8.69 -7.23
CA ARG A 154 -11.35 -7.50 -8.05
C ARG A 154 -9.91 -7.01 -7.91
N LEU A 155 -9.37 -6.93 -6.69
CA LEU A 155 -7.98 -6.51 -6.47
C LEU A 155 -6.99 -7.40 -7.24
N MET A 156 -7.24 -8.70 -7.34
CA MET A 156 -6.38 -9.63 -8.11
C MET A 156 -6.50 -9.46 -9.63
N THR A 157 -7.67 -9.09 -10.15
CA THR A 157 -7.94 -9.03 -11.59
C THR A 157 -7.84 -7.61 -12.16
N GLU A 158 -8.01 -6.60 -11.31
CA GLU A 158 -8.08 -5.19 -11.62
C GLU A 158 -6.89 -4.44 -11.00
N PRO A 159 -5.74 -4.39 -11.68
CA PRO A 159 -4.53 -3.78 -11.14
C PRO A 159 -4.69 -2.29 -10.82
N HIS A 160 -5.65 -1.61 -11.45
CA HIS A 160 -5.88 -0.19 -11.28
C HIS A 160 -6.25 0.18 -9.84
N ILE A 161 -6.93 -0.70 -9.10
CA ILE A 161 -7.31 -0.46 -7.69
C ILE A 161 -6.06 -0.20 -6.84
N LEU A 162 -5.08 -1.11 -6.94
CA LEU A 162 -3.83 -0.95 -6.19
C LEU A 162 -2.99 0.23 -6.73
N LEU A 163 -2.96 0.43 -8.05
CA LEU A 163 -2.21 1.53 -8.64
C LEU A 163 -2.76 2.89 -8.23
N GLU A 164 -4.08 3.02 -8.09
CA GLU A 164 -4.71 4.23 -7.59
C GLU A 164 -4.37 4.47 -6.11
N ALA A 165 -4.45 3.44 -5.28
CA ALA A 165 -4.03 3.53 -3.88
C ALA A 165 -2.55 3.96 -3.75
N LEU A 166 -1.67 3.36 -4.57
CA LEU A 166 -0.26 3.76 -4.65
C LEU A 166 -0.11 5.20 -5.15
N ALA A 167 -0.90 5.63 -6.14
CA ALA A 167 -0.84 7.00 -6.65
C ALA A 167 -1.23 8.03 -5.58
N ILE A 168 -2.27 7.74 -4.79
CA ILE A 168 -2.68 8.57 -3.64
C ILE A 168 -1.57 8.60 -2.59
N SER A 169 -0.98 7.44 -2.27
CA SER A 169 0.12 7.34 -1.32
C SER A 169 1.36 8.15 -1.79
N VAL A 170 1.73 8.09 -3.07
CA VAL A 170 2.79 8.91 -3.68
C VAL A 170 2.51 10.41 -3.54
N GLU A 171 1.27 10.80 -3.84
CA GLU A 171 0.84 12.21 -3.84
C GLU A 171 0.89 12.83 -2.44
N LEU A 172 0.38 12.10 -1.45
CA LEU A 172 0.19 12.62 -0.10
C LEU A 172 1.34 12.23 0.85
N GLY A 173 2.17 11.26 0.49
CA GLY A 173 3.23 10.74 1.35
C GLY A 173 2.68 10.10 2.63
N ILE A 174 1.58 9.35 2.49
CA ILE A 174 0.86 8.67 3.58
C ILE A 174 0.74 7.18 3.31
N LEU A 175 0.55 6.40 4.37
CA LEU A 175 0.21 4.99 4.27
C LEU A 175 -1.28 4.85 3.93
N ILE A 176 -1.62 3.95 3.00
CA ILE A 176 -3.01 3.54 2.74
C ILE A 176 -3.21 2.10 3.21
N ASN A 177 -4.12 1.89 4.15
CA ASN A 177 -4.52 0.58 4.64
C ASN A 177 -5.85 0.18 4.01
N ILE A 178 -5.89 -0.96 3.34
CA ILE A 178 -7.11 -1.57 2.81
C ILE A 178 -7.50 -2.70 3.76
N GLN A 179 -8.65 -2.58 4.40
CA GLN A 179 -9.09 -3.54 5.42
C GLN A 179 -10.61 -3.66 5.47
N ILE A 180 -11.10 -4.73 6.10
CA ILE A 180 -12.52 -4.89 6.40
C ILE A 180 -12.88 -4.00 7.60
N ALA A 181 -13.93 -3.21 7.46
CA ALA A 181 -14.45 -2.34 8.50
C ALA A 181 -14.94 -3.16 9.70
N ASN A 182 -14.54 -2.74 10.90
CA ASN A 182 -14.94 -3.35 12.15
C ASN A 182 -15.22 -2.27 13.20
N SER A 183 -15.56 -2.68 14.42
CA SER A 183 -15.89 -1.75 15.51
C SER A 183 -14.75 -0.82 15.93
N ARG A 184 -13.50 -1.12 15.54
CA ARG A 184 -12.31 -0.28 15.79
C ARG A 184 -11.97 0.62 14.61
N THR A 185 -12.61 0.44 13.45
CA THR A 185 -12.38 1.31 12.28
C THR A 185 -12.81 2.74 12.63
N PRO A 186 -12.01 3.78 12.30
CA PRO A 186 -12.33 5.16 12.64
C PRO A 186 -13.66 5.62 12.03
N HIS A 187 -14.69 5.80 12.85
CA HIS A 187 -16.03 6.22 12.39
C HIS A 187 -16.07 7.68 11.93
N ARG A 188 -15.06 8.48 12.28
CA ARG A 188 -15.06 9.93 12.06
C ARG A 188 -14.17 10.33 10.89
N HIS A 189 -14.84 10.92 9.90
CA HIS A 189 -14.24 11.75 8.89
C HIS A 189 -14.17 13.20 9.43
N HIS A 190 -12.97 13.78 9.53
CA HIS A 190 -12.83 15.18 9.95
C HIS A 190 -12.97 16.18 8.79
N THR A 191 -12.85 15.72 7.53
CA THR A 191 -12.57 16.58 6.36
C THR A 191 -13.57 16.46 5.20
N LYS A 192 -14.22 15.30 4.94
CA LYS A 192 -15.36 15.19 4.00
C LYS A 192 -16.62 14.77 4.75
N ARG A 193 -17.69 15.54 4.54
CA ARG A 193 -19.04 15.15 4.93
C ARG A 193 -19.50 14.05 3.97
N GLY A 194 -20.00 12.93 4.49
CA GLY A 194 -20.80 11.99 3.70
C GLY A 194 -20.21 10.62 3.36
N ILE A 195 -19.04 10.25 3.88
CA ILE A 195 -18.60 8.84 3.81
C ILE A 195 -19.22 8.09 4.99
N TYR A 196 -20.08 7.13 4.68
CA TYR A 196 -20.67 6.20 5.64
C TYR A 196 -20.23 4.80 5.25
N TYR A 197 -20.02 3.95 6.25
CA TYR A 197 -19.74 2.54 6.03
C TYR A 197 -20.32 1.70 7.16
N GLU A 198 -20.61 0.44 6.87
CA GLU A 198 -21.07 -0.56 7.81
C GLU A 198 -19.95 -1.56 8.16
N PRO A 199 -19.99 -2.19 9.34
CA PRO A 199 -19.09 -3.29 9.66
C PRO A 199 -19.17 -4.40 8.60
N GLY A 200 -18.03 -4.84 8.09
CA GLY A 200 -17.94 -5.83 7.01
C GLY A 200 -17.60 -5.25 5.64
N GLU A 201 -17.76 -3.94 5.43
CA GLU A 201 -17.39 -3.30 4.17
C GLU A 201 -15.87 -3.12 4.04
N VAL A 202 -15.36 -3.11 2.80
CA VAL A 202 -13.93 -2.86 2.57
C VAL A 202 -13.69 -1.36 2.53
N VAL A 203 -12.76 -0.88 3.34
CA VAL A 203 -12.45 0.54 3.49
C VAL A 203 -10.97 0.81 3.21
N PHE A 204 -10.70 2.01 2.69
CA PHE A 204 -9.37 2.55 2.50
C PHE A 204 -9.11 3.58 3.58
N ILE A 205 -8.08 3.37 4.40
CA ILE A 205 -7.72 4.21 5.53
C ILE A 205 -6.37 4.85 5.27
N ALA A 206 -6.34 6.18 5.17
CA ALA A 206 -5.12 6.96 5.15
C ALA A 206 -4.55 7.09 6.55
N VAL A 207 -3.24 6.85 6.71
CA VAL A 207 -2.50 7.08 7.96
C VAL A 207 -1.36 8.07 7.68
N ASP A 208 -1.44 9.25 8.32
CA ASP A 208 -0.44 10.29 8.18
C ASP A 208 0.84 10.01 8.99
N ASN A 209 1.85 10.88 8.82
CA ASN A 209 3.13 10.76 9.56
C ASN A 209 2.99 10.98 11.08
N ASN A 210 1.85 11.48 11.56
CA ASN A 210 1.56 11.67 12.99
C ASN A 210 0.75 10.48 13.56
N GLY A 211 0.48 9.45 12.75
CA GLY A 211 -0.35 8.31 13.13
C GLY A 211 -1.85 8.61 13.14
N ARG A 212 -2.29 9.74 12.57
CA ARG A 212 -3.71 10.04 12.41
C ARG A 212 -4.27 9.23 11.26
N SER A 213 -5.33 8.48 11.55
CA SER A 213 -6.02 7.63 10.59
C SER A 213 -7.35 8.25 10.16
N GLU A 214 -7.64 8.28 8.86
CA GLU A 214 -8.94 8.67 8.32
C GLU A 214 -9.39 7.73 7.19
N VAL A 215 -10.69 7.45 7.10
CA VAL A 215 -11.26 6.70 5.97
C VAL A 215 -11.34 7.63 4.76
N VAL A 216 -10.73 7.25 3.64
CA VAL A 216 -10.67 8.07 2.40
C VAL A 216 -11.56 7.55 1.27
N SER A 217 -11.92 6.27 1.32
CA SER A 217 -12.82 5.62 0.37
C SER A 217 -13.44 4.37 1.00
N VAL A 218 -14.65 4.02 0.55
CA VAL A 218 -15.36 2.78 0.86
C VAL A 218 -15.58 2.08 -0.46
N PHE A 219 -15.32 0.78 -0.50
CA PHE A 219 -15.61 0.00 -1.68
C PHE A 219 -17.11 -0.26 -1.77
N GLU A 220 -17.74 0.36 -2.76
CA GLU A 220 -19.13 0.07 -3.10
C GLU A 220 -19.16 -1.21 -3.95
N HIS A 221 -19.84 -2.24 -3.45
CA HIS A 221 -20.13 -3.41 -4.26
C HIS A 221 -21.23 -3.00 -5.24
N ASP A 222 -20.85 -2.73 -6.49
CA ASP A 222 -21.84 -2.64 -7.58
C ASP A 222 -22.54 -4.00 -7.67
N GLU A 223 -23.70 -4.12 -7.04
CA GLU A 223 -24.64 -5.21 -7.32
C GLU A 223 -25.00 -5.08 -8.79
N TYR A 224 -24.29 -5.80 -9.65
CA TYR A 224 -24.70 -5.97 -11.03
C TYR A 224 -26.07 -6.63 -11.00
N VAL A 225 -27.08 -5.80 -11.28
CA VAL A 225 -28.42 -6.18 -11.67
C VAL A 225 -28.29 -7.26 -12.74
N SER A 226 -28.66 -8.47 -12.36
CA SER A 226 -28.74 -9.67 -13.19
C SER A 226 -29.69 -9.49 -14.37
#